data_AF-A0A5J4QNA5-F1
#
_entry.id   AF-A0A5J4QNA5-F1
#
_cell.length_a   1.000
_cell.length_b   1.000
_cell.length_c   1.000
_cell.angle_alpha   90.00
_cell.angle_beta   90.00
_cell.angle_gamma   90.00
#
_symmetry.space_group_name_H-M   'P 1'
#
loop_
_entity.id
_entity.type
_entity.pdbx_description
1 polymer ?
#
loop_
_entity_poly.entity_id
_entity_poly.type
_entity_poly.pdbx_seq_one_letter_code
_entity_poly.pdbx_strand_id
1 'polypeptide(L)'
;MLVEVIENALYSYDEKGAFYIQDFVGQNIDITNPLSFIISQALQIKFVKMPSGKKRFRKIPELLITHFSDIQTEYQELVKHLEISAKANNCEIEELDFDEYPEIKW
;
A
#
# COMPACT_ATOMS: atom_id res chain seq x y z
N MET A 1 5.51 19.22 -11.48
CA MET A 1 6.94 18.94 -11.22
C MET A 1 7.15 17.59 -10.54
N LEU A 2 6.63 17.28 -9.35
CA LEU A 2 6.77 15.92 -8.75
C LEU A 2 5.86 14.86 -9.39
N VAL A 3 4.57 15.17 -9.56
CA VAL A 3 3.59 14.26 -10.20
C VAL A 3 4.04 13.85 -11.59
N GLU A 4 4.46 14.82 -12.41
CA GLU A 4 5.00 14.61 -13.75
C GLU A 4 6.25 13.69 -13.78
N VAL A 5 7.15 13.82 -12.81
CA VAL A 5 8.32 12.92 -12.69
C VAL A 5 7.87 11.50 -12.36
N ILE A 6 6.88 11.34 -11.48
CA ILE A 6 6.31 10.04 -11.12
C ILE A 6 5.63 9.41 -12.33
N GLU A 7 4.75 10.14 -13.02
CA GLU A 7 4.05 9.65 -14.21
C GLU A 7 5.04 9.20 -15.29
N ASN A 8 6.04 10.02 -15.61
CA ASN A 8 7.10 9.66 -16.56
C ASN A 8 7.85 8.39 -16.13
N ALA A 9 8.17 8.25 -14.84
CA ALA A 9 8.82 7.06 -14.32
C ALA A 9 7.93 5.81 -14.45
N LEU A 10 6.64 5.90 -14.10
CA LEU A 10 5.68 4.81 -14.24
C LEU A 10 5.62 4.31 -15.70
N TYR A 11 5.43 5.25 -16.63
CA TYR A 11 5.32 4.95 -18.06
C TYR A 11 6.61 4.37 -18.65
N SER A 12 7.78 4.87 -18.22
CA SER A 12 9.08 4.34 -18.66
C SER A 12 9.32 2.90 -18.22
N TYR A 13 8.81 2.50 -17.05
CA TYR A 13 8.98 1.17 -16.51
C TYR A 13 8.01 0.16 -17.16
N ASP A 14 6.72 0.49 -17.18
CA ASP A 14 5.69 -0.35 -17.79
C ASP A 14 4.42 0.46 -18.13
N GLU A 15 4.29 0.86 -19.40
CA GLU A 15 3.13 1.60 -19.92
C GLU A 15 1.77 1.01 -19.51
N LYS A 16 1.62 -0.33 -19.60
CA LYS A 16 0.37 -0.99 -19.22
C LYS A 16 0.05 -0.79 -17.73
N GLY A 17 1.02 -0.98 -16.84
CA GLY A 17 0.83 -0.73 -15.41
C GLY A 17 0.61 0.75 -15.12
N ALA A 18 1.39 1.62 -15.76
CA ALA A 18 1.32 3.07 -15.59
C ALA A 18 -0.07 3.62 -15.90
N PHE A 19 -0.68 3.14 -17.00
CA PHE A 19 -2.03 3.54 -17.40
C PHE A 19 -3.08 3.38 -16.28
N TYR A 20 -2.94 2.34 -15.44
CA TYR A 20 -3.85 2.12 -14.31
C TYR A 20 -3.36 2.77 -13.00
N ILE A 21 -2.05 2.92 -12.82
CA ILE A 21 -1.48 3.46 -11.56
C ILE A 21 -1.59 4.98 -11.52
N GLN A 22 -1.50 5.67 -12.67
CA GLN A 22 -1.58 7.13 -12.75
C GLN A 22 -2.85 7.69 -12.08
N ASP A 23 -3.95 6.94 -12.15
CA ASP A 23 -5.24 7.35 -11.57
C ASP A 23 -5.18 7.46 -10.04
N PHE A 24 -4.15 6.91 -9.39
CA PHE A 24 -3.94 6.99 -7.94
C PHE A 24 -2.84 7.99 -7.55
N VAL A 25 -2.21 8.65 -8.52
CA VAL A 25 -1.17 9.66 -8.24
C VAL A 25 -1.86 10.99 -7.90
N GLY A 26 -1.85 11.34 -6.61
CA GLY A 26 -2.41 12.61 -6.12
C GLY A 26 -3.94 12.67 -6.00
N GLN A 27 -4.63 11.55 -6.24
CA GLN A 27 -6.09 11.44 -6.15
C GLN A 27 -6.52 9.99 -5.85
N ASN A 28 -7.82 9.77 -5.64
CA ASN A 28 -8.46 8.45 -5.49
C ASN A 28 -7.99 7.56 -4.34
N ILE A 29 -7.22 8.12 -3.40
CA ILE A 29 -6.89 7.50 -2.12
C ILE A 29 -7.37 8.46 -1.03
N ASP A 30 -8.24 7.99 -0.13
CA ASP A 30 -8.62 8.75 1.05
C ASP A 30 -7.47 8.74 2.06
N ILE A 31 -6.65 9.79 2.02
CA ILE A 31 -5.54 9.98 2.95
C ILE A 31 -5.96 10.58 4.29
N THR A 32 -7.25 10.88 4.48
CA THR A 32 -7.78 11.45 5.74
C THR A 32 -8.11 10.36 6.77
N ASN A 33 -8.19 9.10 6.33
CA ASN A 33 -8.35 7.96 7.22
C ASN A 33 -7.11 7.84 8.13
N PRO A 34 -7.26 7.83 9.47
CA PRO A 34 -6.13 7.74 10.41
C PRO A 34 -5.28 6.48 10.21
N LEU A 35 -5.88 5.40 9.70
CA LEU A 35 -5.19 4.14 9.44
C LEU A 35 -4.41 4.14 8.11
N SER A 36 -4.50 5.20 7.29
CA SER A 36 -3.85 5.26 5.97
C SER A 36 -2.35 4.97 6.02
N PHE A 37 -1.68 5.46 7.06
CA PHE A 37 -0.24 5.27 7.22
C PHE A 37 0.11 3.81 7.51
N ILE A 38 -0.53 3.19 8.50
CA ILE A 38 -0.26 1.79 8.85
C ILE A 38 -0.69 0.82 7.74
N ILE A 39 -1.79 1.12 7.04
CA ILE A 39 -2.22 0.39 5.85
C ILE A 39 -1.15 0.47 4.75
N SER A 40 -0.59 1.66 4.50
CA SER A 40 0.49 1.85 3.52
C SER A 40 1.70 0.97 3.85
N GLN A 41 2.10 0.91 5.12
CA GLN A 41 3.22 0.07 5.56
C GLN A 41 2.93 -1.43 5.36
N ALA A 42 1.74 -1.89 5.76
CA ALA A 42 1.30 -3.26 5.55
C ALA A 42 1.30 -3.65 4.06
N LEU A 43 0.78 -2.78 3.20
CA LEU A 43 0.77 -2.97 1.76
C LEU A 43 2.17 -2.95 1.16
N GLN A 44 3.05 -2.09 1.65
CA GLN A 44 4.44 -2.06 1.22
C GLN A 44 5.13 -3.39 1.52
N ILE A 45 4.94 -3.95 2.72
CA ILE A 45 5.44 -5.29 3.08
C ILE A 45 4.87 -6.36 2.15
N LYS A 46 3.56 -6.33 1.91
CA LYS A 46 2.90 -7.26 0.98
C LYS A 46 3.46 -7.14 -0.43
N PHE A 47 3.67 -5.92 -0.92
CA PHE A 47 4.22 -5.63 -2.24
C PHE A 47 5.64 -6.17 -2.38
N VAL A 48 6.56 -5.83 -1.47
CA VAL A 48 7.97 -6.24 -1.59
C VAL A 48 8.15 -7.75 -1.51
N LYS A 49 7.28 -8.46 -0.77
CA LYS A 49 7.25 -9.92 -0.68
C LYS A 49 6.73 -10.61 -1.95
N MET A 50 6.10 -9.88 -2.88
CA MET A 50 5.69 -10.45 -4.18
C MET A 50 6.91 -10.66 -5.09
N PRO A 51 6.88 -11.69 -5.97
CA PRO A 51 7.92 -11.90 -6.98
C PRO A 51 8.22 -10.63 -7.77
N SER A 52 9.50 -10.29 -7.89
CA SER A 52 9.95 -9.07 -8.56
C SER A 52 9.56 -8.98 -10.03
N GLY A 53 9.47 -7.76 -10.55
CA GLY A 53 9.25 -7.46 -11.97
C GLY A 53 7.88 -6.82 -12.26
N LYS A 54 7.52 -6.78 -13.54
CA LYS A 54 6.34 -6.04 -14.04
C LYS A 54 5.01 -6.58 -13.52
N LYS A 55 4.90 -7.87 -13.22
CA LYS A 55 3.69 -8.46 -12.65
C LYS A 55 3.35 -7.86 -11.29
N ARG A 56 4.35 -7.71 -10.41
CA ARG A 56 4.20 -7.05 -9.10
C ARG A 56 3.79 -5.59 -9.27
N PHE A 57 4.44 -4.85 -10.16
CA PHE A 57 4.08 -3.46 -10.45
C PHE A 57 2.61 -3.30 -10.87
N ARG A 58 2.14 -4.15 -11.79
CA ARG A 58 0.73 -4.15 -12.25
C ARG A 58 -0.29 -4.53 -11.17
N LYS A 59 0.14 -5.01 -9.99
CA LYS A 59 -0.73 -5.29 -8.84
C LYS A 59 -0.99 -4.08 -7.94
N ILE A 60 -0.26 -2.98 -8.13
CA ILE A 60 -0.42 -1.76 -7.32
C ILE A 60 -1.88 -1.27 -7.30
N PRO A 61 -2.60 -1.14 -8.44
CA PRO A 61 -3.99 -0.67 -8.42
C PRO A 61 -4.91 -1.57 -7.58
N GLU A 62 -4.78 -2.89 -7.73
CA GLU A 62 -5.56 -3.86 -6.95
C GLU A 62 -5.30 -3.72 -5.44
N LEU A 63 -4.04 -3.58 -5.03
CA LEU A 63 -3.67 -3.38 -3.62
C LEU A 63 -4.29 -2.10 -3.06
N LEU A 64 -4.24 -1.00 -3.82
CA LEU A 64 -4.81 0.28 -3.40
C LEU A 64 -6.33 0.22 -3.29
N ILE A 65 -7.01 -0.28 -4.34
CA ILE A 65 -8.48 -0.37 -4.39
C ILE A 65 -9.04 -1.19 -3.23
N THR A 66 -8.41 -2.32 -2.92
CA THR A 66 -8.94 -3.29 -1.94
C THR A 66 -8.64 -2.91 -0.48
N HIS A 67 -7.63 -2.05 -0.22
CA HIS A 67 -7.17 -1.78 1.15
C HIS A 67 -7.25 -0.31 1.57
N PHE A 68 -7.68 0.63 0.73
CA PHE A 68 -7.94 2.04 1.11
C PHE A 68 -9.42 2.41 1.14
N SER A 69 -10.31 1.41 1.12
CA SER A 69 -11.75 1.61 1.12
C SER A 69 -12.39 0.73 2.19
N ASP A 70 -13.11 1.35 3.12
CA ASP A 70 -13.74 0.73 4.29
C ASP A 70 -14.82 -0.30 3.97
N ILE A 71 -15.41 -0.19 2.78
CA ILE A 71 -16.38 -1.16 2.26
C ILE A 71 -15.75 -2.46 1.76
N GLN A 72 -14.43 -2.50 1.54
CA GLN A 72 -13.76 -3.68 1.00
C GLN A 72 -13.48 -4.70 2.11
N THR A 73 -13.61 -5.97 1.77
CA THR A 73 -13.36 -7.06 2.73
C THR A 73 -11.89 -7.09 3.15
N GLU A 74 -10.96 -6.86 2.23
CA GLU A 74 -9.52 -6.86 2.52
C GLU A 74 -9.12 -5.74 3.49
N TYR A 75 -9.74 -4.56 3.37
CA TYR A 75 -9.59 -3.49 4.35
C TYR A 75 -10.07 -3.95 5.73
N GLN A 76 -11.29 -4.48 5.83
CA GLN A 76 -11.90 -4.88 7.10
C GLN A 76 -11.10 -6.00 7.79
N GLU A 77 -10.62 -6.97 7.00
CA GLU A 77 -9.74 -8.05 7.48
C GLU A 77 -8.42 -7.49 8.00
N LEU A 78 -7.78 -6.57 7.26
CA LEU A 78 -6.53 -5.95 7.69
C LEU A 78 -6.73 -5.16 8.99
N VAL A 79 -7.75 -4.31 9.08
CA VAL A 79 -8.04 -3.54 10.30
C VAL A 79 -8.29 -4.47 11.49
N LYS A 80 -9.06 -5.54 11.31
CA LYS A 80 -9.28 -6.54 12.36
C LYS A 80 -7.97 -7.20 12.83
N HIS A 81 -7.06 -7.50 11.91
CA HIS A 81 -5.74 -8.04 12.27
C HIS A 81 -4.88 -7.03 13.03
N LEU A 82 -4.96 -5.75 12.66
CA LEU A 82 -4.29 -4.67 13.38
C LEU A 82 -4.87 -4.49 14.79
N GLU A 83 -6.20 -4.47 14.94
CA GLU A 83 -6.87 -4.41 16.26
C GLU A 83 -6.44 -5.56 17.18
N ILE A 84 -6.38 -6.78 16.66
CA ILE A 84 -5.92 -7.96 17.43
C ILE A 84 -4.47 -7.77 17.88
N SER A 85 -3.62 -7.25 16.99
CA SER A 85 -2.19 -7.04 17.26
C SER A 85 -1.96 -5.91 18.27
N ALA A 86 -2.69 -4.80 18.13
CA ALA A 86 -2.66 -3.65 19.03
C ALA A 86 -3.07 -4.07 20.45
N LYS A 87 -4.17 -4.83 20.56
CA LYS A 87 -4.64 -5.38 21.82
C LYS A 87 -3.63 -6.34 22.46
N ALA A 88 -2.95 -7.17 21.67
CA ALA A 88 -1.94 -8.10 22.17
C ALA A 88 -0.70 -7.36 22.72
N ASN A 89 -0.35 -6.21 22.15
CA ASN A 89 0.78 -5.38 22.57
C ASN A 89 0.39 -4.25 23.56
N ASN A 90 -0.90 -4.15 23.92
CA ASN A 90 -1.44 -3.12 24.80
C ASN A 90 -1.09 -1.68 24.32
N CYS A 91 -1.25 -1.44 23.02
CA CYS A 91 -1.08 -0.14 22.37
C CYS A 91 -2.27 0.15 21.46
N GLU A 92 -2.34 1.38 20.93
CA GLU A 92 -3.28 1.73 19.86
C GLU A 92 -2.77 1.20 18.50
N ILE A 93 -3.64 1.17 17.49
CA ILE A 93 -3.28 0.68 16.15
C ILE A 93 -2.19 1.56 15.53
N GLU A 94 -2.27 2.87 15.71
CA GLU A 94 -1.31 3.85 15.17
C GLU A 94 0.08 3.73 15.80
N GLU A 95 0.18 3.07 16.95
CA GLU A 95 1.42 2.82 17.68
C GLU A 95 2.06 1.48 17.32
N LEU A 96 1.39 0.66 16.50
CA LEU A 96 1.98 -0.57 15.98
C LEU A 96 3.10 -0.23 15.00
N ASP A 97 4.28 -0.77 15.28
CA ASP A 97 5.39 -0.77 14.34
C ASP A 97 5.47 -2.12 13.62
N PHE A 98 5.88 -2.08 12.36
CA PHE A 98 6.22 -3.30 11.63
C PHE A 98 7.69 -3.60 11.86
N ASP A 99 7.98 -4.39 12.89
CA ASP A 99 9.33 -4.84 13.21
C ASP A 99 9.95 -5.59 12.01
N GLU A 100 10.90 -4.92 11.36
CA GLU A 100 11.90 -5.40 10.41
C GLU A 100 11.47 -5.74 8.96
N TYR A 101 12.16 -5.09 8.01
CA TYR A 101 12.37 -5.54 6.63
C TYR A 101 13.72 -6.28 6.51
N PRO A 102 13.86 -7.55 6.94
CA PRO A 102 15.17 -8.21 6.95
C PRO A 102 15.76 -8.50 5.55
N GLU A 103 15.02 -8.26 4.45
CA GLU A 103 15.43 -8.74 3.11
C GLU A 103 15.58 -7.67 2.01
N ILE A 104 15.41 -6.38 2.29
CA ILE A 104 15.64 -5.35 1.25
C ILE A 104 17.10 -4.88 1.28
N LYS A 105 17.95 -5.52 0.46
CA LYS A 105 19.22 -4.90 0.03
C LYS A 105 18.94 -4.03 -1.19
N TRP A 106 19.20 -2.73 -1.06
CA TRP A 106 19.24 -1.77 -2.18
C TRP A 106 20.42 -2.04 -3.11
#